data_AF-A0A2V8NH80-F1
#
_entry.id   AF-A0A2V8NH80-F1
#
_cell.length_a   1.000
_cell.length_b   1.000
_cell.length_c   1.000
_cell.angle_alpha   90.00
_cell.angle_beta   90.00
_cell.angle_gamma   90.00
#
_symmetry.space_group_name_H-M   'P 1'
#
loop_
_entity.id
_entity.type
_entity.pdbx_description
1 polymer ?
#
loop_
_entity_poly.entity_id
_entity_poly.type
_entity_poly.pdbx_seq_one_letter_code
_entity_poly.pdbx_strand_id
1 'polypeptide(L)'
;MCSITTPRAAPQRATPLSKIKKIIPLASYLNAAYKKVRAAGKLGPDFGLKTHIPFSIFLEGVPGADYIYAGNSFEINGTVHHLDELECFSGSLIKVAAMFAAFTLRREADVLRTDMRDGIVNEPLSKFFDKLAERVNPTSDAVPEIMTAARIPKNNIPMVPSLRDILSITDLDTAVTFTADFRAHLRRMIIRSRDCDTAECIFRLSYPYINVKLMNEGYFHRDSMKGIWLCGDYFPNGGCAKEAQESKLQYKATGQEFVRIDTVNDCDQTKHPPFCGSAQNTTSKEMARLFLNILHEELVDPTSAHEMRLLLFEAQNGSPKDTPPPIFAREDFSFLEVDPRPDANDPLHSNRATGNVATKFTIEGVKIGQGEIKTDPDRGAIQVRSEGSIIKWNNITKDEPNFDPKLLKNFEDCNLTGQAAICWQNLSTSTPNTDGIIEIINDSISGFINQGPLTP
;
A
#
# COMPACT_ATOMS: atom_id res chain seq x y z
N MET A 1 62.65 -42.35 -14.04
CA MET A 1 61.82 -41.18 -14.38
C MET A 1 60.39 -41.67 -14.52
N CYS A 2 59.55 -41.51 -13.49
CA CYS A 2 58.16 -41.95 -13.51
C CYS A 2 57.27 -40.75 -13.85
N SER A 3 56.60 -40.80 -15.00
CA SER A 3 55.67 -39.76 -15.46
C SER A 3 54.28 -40.04 -14.88
N ILE A 4 53.83 -39.15 -14.01
CA ILE A 4 52.45 -39.12 -13.51
C ILE A 4 51.59 -38.52 -14.63
N THR A 5 50.71 -39.33 -15.20
CA THR A 5 49.72 -38.88 -16.21
C THR A 5 48.48 -38.39 -15.48
N THR A 6 48.24 -37.08 -15.52
CA THR A 6 47.02 -36.46 -14.99
C THR A 6 45.80 -36.88 -15.83
N PRO A 7 44.68 -37.32 -15.23
CA PRO A 7 43.47 -37.66 -15.98
C PRO A 7 42.93 -36.44 -16.72
N ARG A 8 42.72 -36.58 -18.02
CA ARG A 8 42.11 -35.55 -18.88
C ARG A 8 40.64 -35.38 -18.44
N ALA A 9 40.25 -34.17 -18.03
CA ALA A 9 38.88 -33.86 -17.67
C ALA A 9 37.93 -34.24 -18.83
N ALA A 10 36.87 -34.99 -18.51
CA ALA A 10 35.85 -35.36 -19.49
C ALA A 10 35.24 -34.09 -20.10
N PRO A 11 35.01 -34.04 -21.43
CA PRO A 11 34.41 -32.88 -22.06
C PRO A 11 33.02 -32.63 -21.46
N GLN A 12 32.82 -31.46 -20.86
CA GLN A 12 31.50 -31.00 -20.43
C GLN A 12 30.58 -31.05 -21.65
N ARG A 13 29.47 -31.81 -21.54
CA ARG A 13 28.45 -31.84 -22.58
C ARG A 13 27.96 -30.42 -22.79
N ALA A 14 28.16 -29.89 -24.00
CA ALA A 14 27.64 -28.59 -24.39
C ALA A 14 26.12 -28.57 -24.14
N THR A 15 25.65 -27.68 -23.28
CA THR A 15 24.23 -27.41 -23.10
C THR A 15 23.67 -26.98 -24.45
N PRO A 16 22.64 -27.65 -25.00
CA PRO A 16 22.06 -27.27 -26.29
C PRO A 16 21.67 -25.79 -26.26
N LEU A 17 22.17 -24.99 -27.21
CA LEU A 17 21.86 -23.56 -27.34
C LEU A 17 20.34 -23.29 -27.43
N SER A 18 19.57 -24.26 -27.91
CA SER A 18 18.09 -24.23 -27.92
C SER A 18 17.45 -24.20 -26.52
N LYS A 19 18.21 -24.48 -25.45
CA LYS A 19 17.74 -24.39 -24.06
C LYS A 19 17.96 -23.02 -23.43
N ILE A 20 18.63 -22.09 -24.10
CA ILE A 20 18.83 -20.72 -23.60
C ILE A 20 17.76 -19.81 -24.21
N LYS A 21 16.47 -20.09 -23.97
CA LYS A 21 15.43 -19.10 -24.29
C LYS A 21 15.64 -17.94 -23.32
N LYS A 22 16.04 -16.78 -23.84
CA LYS A 22 16.19 -15.57 -23.03
C LYS A 22 14.85 -15.26 -22.37
N ILE A 23 14.82 -15.28 -21.04
CA ILE A 23 13.64 -14.92 -20.26
C ILE A 23 13.38 -13.42 -20.48
N ILE A 24 12.15 -13.10 -20.88
CA ILE A 24 11.70 -11.71 -21.01
C ILE A 24 11.25 -11.26 -19.62
N PRO A 25 11.80 -10.17 -19.05
CA PRO A 25 11.43 -9.69 -17.73
C PRO A 25 9.95 -9.24 -17.64
N LEU A 26 9.33 -9.38 -16.46
CA LEU A 26 7.98 -8.90 -16.19
C LEU A 26 7.80 -7.42 -16.56
N ALA A 27 8.80 -6.58 -16.26
CA ALA A 27 8.78 -5.15 -16.60
C ALA A 27 8.59 -4.88 -18.10
N SER A 28 9.08 -5.76 -18.98
CA SER A 28 8.87 -5.61 -20.42
C SER A 28 7.41 -5.84 -20.81
N TYR A 29 6.74 -6.83 -20.20
CA TYR A 29 5.31 -7.06 -20.42
C TYR A 29 4.44 -5.95 -19.79
N LEU A 30 4.80 -5.47 -18.60
CA LEU A 30 4.12 -4.35 -17.95
C LEU A 30 4.15 -3.09 -18.81
N ASN A 31 5.33 -2.73 -19.32
CA ASN A 31 5.47 -1.57 -20.18
C ASN A 31 4.72 -1.72 -21.52
N ALA A 32 4.72 -2.92 -22.12
CA ALA A 32 3.97 -3.19 -23.34
C ALA A 32 2.45 -3.10 -23.12
N ALA A 33 1.93 -3.75 -22.08
CA ALA A 33 0.52 -3.72 -21.72
C ALA A 33 0.05 -2.30 -21.41
N TYR A 34 0.82 -1.53 -20.63
CA TYR A 34 0.51 -0.13 -20.35
C TYR A 34 0.45 0.71 -21.62
N LYS A 35 1.43 0.60 -22.53
CA LYS A 35 1.45 1.34 -23.81
C LYS A 35 0.23 1.01 -24.66
N LYS A 36 -0.09 -0.27 -24.79
CA LYS A 36 -1.28 -0.76 -25.52
C LYS A 36 -2.56 -0.15 -24.97
N VAL A 37 -2.78 -0.24 -23.67
CA VAL A 37 -3.99 0.27 -23.00
C VAL A 37 -4.07 1.80 -23.07
N ARG A 38 -2.95 2.50 -22.91
CA ARG A 38 -2.86 3.96 -23.07
C ARG A 38 -3.17 4.40 -24.49
N ALA A 39 -2.59 3.74 -25.51
CA ALA A 39 -2.85 4.04 -26.91
C ALA A 39 -4.32 3.82 -27.30
N ALA A 40 -5.00 2.89 -26.63
CA ALA A 40 -6.43 2.66 -26.78
C ALA A 40 -7.33 3.68 -26.04
N GLY A 41 -6.74 4.67 -25.33
CA GLY A 41 -7.49 5.69 -24.59
C GLY A 41 -8.19 5.18 -23.31
N LYS A 42 -7.89 3.95 -22.87
CA LYS A 42 -8.57 3.30 -21.72
C LYS A 42 -8.12 3.81 -20.35
N LEU A 43 -7.10 4.66 -20.30
CA LEU A 43 -6.60 5.29 -19.08
C LEU A 43 -7.11 6.74 -18.91
N GLY A 44 -8.04 7.15 -19.78
CA GLY A 44 -8.55 8.51 -19.80
C GLY A 44 -7.59 9.50 -20.46
N PRO A 45 -7.94 10.81 -20.41
CA PRO A 45 -7.09 11.87 -20.96
C PRO A 45 -5.76 11.95 -20.24
N ASP A 46 -4.68 12.07 -21.02
CA ASP A 46 -3.34 12.32 -20.50
C ASP A 46 -3.18 13.82 -20.23
N PHE A 47 -3.10 14.17 -18.95
CA PHE A 47 -2.85 15.54 -18.50
C PHE A 47 -1.36 15.83 -18.35
N GLY A 48 -0.50 14.99 -18.94
CA GLY A 48 0.96 15.04 -18.87
C GLY A 48 1.48 14.16 -17.73
N LEU A 49 2.71 14.45 -17.28
CA LEU A 49 3.33 13.74 -16.15
C LEU A 49 2.44 13.76 -14.87
N LYS A 50 1.51 14.72 -14.76
CA LYS A 50 0.59 14.89 -13.62
C LYS A 50 -0.53 13.85 -13.53
N THR A 51 -0.80 13.06 -14.57
CA THR A 51 -1.82 11.99 -14.52
C THR A 51 -1.36 10.74 -15.25
N HIS A 52 -0.05 10.58 -15.37
CA HIS A 52 0.46 9.23 -15.56
C HIS A 52 0.01 8.36 -14.39
N ILE A 53 -0.18 7.08 -14.69
CA ILE A 53 -0.62 6.10 -13.72
C ILE A 53 0.62 5.26 -13.37
N PRO A 54 1.33 5.60 -12.28
CA PRO A 54 2.33 4.69 -11.73
C PRO A 54 1.69 3.33 -11.49
N PHE A 55 2.43 2.29 -11.80
CA PHE A 55 1.98 0.92 -11.70
C PHE A 55 3.13 0.06 -11.20
N SER A 56 2.89 -0.66 -10.12
CA SER A 56 3.84 -1.59 -9.52
C SER A 56 3.19 -2.94 -9.27
N ILE A 57 3.92 -4.01 -9.62
CA ILE A 57 3.52 -5.41 -9.41
C ILE A 57 4.68 -6.14 -8.73
N PHE A 58 4.39 -6.77 -7.60
CA PHE A 58 5.24 -7.77 -6.96
C PHE A 58 4.55 -9.12 -7.06
N LEU A 59 5.12 -10.05 -7.83
CA LEU A 59 4.68 -11.44 -7.88
C LEU A 59 5.35 -12.23 -6.76
N GLU A 60 4.56 -12.93 -5.95
CA GLU A 60 5.06 -13.74 -4.84
C GLU A 60 5.76 -15.00 -5.37
N GLY A 61 7.00 -15.21 -4.88
CA GLY A 61 7.77 -16.42 -5.13
C GLY A 61 7.32 -17.58 -4.24
N VAL A 62 7.47 -18.81 -4.71
CA VAL A 62 7.26 -20.00 -3.85
C VAL A 62 8.19 -19.97 -2.63
N PRO A 63 7.88 -20.69 -1.53
CA PRO A 63 8.74 -20.69 -0.34
C PRO A 63 10.22 -20.96 -0.67
N GLY A 64 11.09 -20.02 -0.29
CA GLY A 64 12.53 -20.06 -0.58
C GLY A 64 12.96 -19.41 -1.90
N ALA A 65 12.03 -18.89 -2.69
CA ALA A 65 12.30 -18.05 -3.87
C ALA A 65 11.99 -16.57 -3.57
N ASP A 66 12.74 -15.67 -4.20
CA ASP A 66 12.48 -14.23 -4.14
C ASP A 66 11.22 -13.86 -4.95
N TYR A 67 10.61 -12.74 -4.59
CA TYR A 67 9.55 -12.13 -5.41
C TYR A 67 10.10 -11.60 -6.75
N ILE A 68 9.20 -11.42 -7.73
CA ILE A 68 9.53 -10.75 -8.99
C ILE A 68 8.84 -9.39 -9.03
N TYR A 69 9.64 -8.33 -9.17
CA TYR A 69 9.16 -6.94 -9.23
C TYR A 69 9.08 -6.41 -10.67
N ALA A 70 8.06 -5.61 -10.95
CA ALA A 70 8.00 -4.72 -12.09
C ALA A 70 7.30 -3.40 -11.75
N GLY A 71 7.95 -2.29 -12.11
CA GLY A 71 7.36 -0.96 -12.15
C GLY A 71 7.35 -0.42 -13.59
N ASN A 72 6.36 0.38 -13.94
CA ASN A 72 6.25 0.93 -15.30
C ASN A 72 7.23 2.08 -15.54
N SER A 73 7.87 2.08 -16.70
CA SER A 73 8.87 3.09 -17.09
C SER A 73 8.77 3.48 -18.56
N PHE A 74 9.07 4.76 -18.83
CA PHE A 74 8.95 5.34 -20.18
C PHE A 74 10.15 6.19 -20.52
N GLU A 75 10.59 6.09 -21.76
CA GLU A 75 11.53 7.06 -22.31
C GLU A 75 10.75 8.30 -22.76
N ILE A 76 11.09 9.46 -22.21
CA ILE A 76 10.57 10.76 -22.62
C ILE A 76 11.79 11.61 -22.97
N ASN A 77 11.87 12.07 -24.23
CA ASN A 77 12.99 12.88 -24.74
C ASN A 77 14.37 12.26 -24.47
N GLY A 78 14.52 10.94 -24.64
CA GLY A 78 15.81 10.24 -24.43
C GLY A 78 16.12 9.90 -22.97
N THR A 79 15.25 10.24 -22.02
CA THR A 79 15.44 9.94 -20.58
C THR A 79 14.42 8.91 -20.12
N VAL A 80 14.87 7.86 -19.45
CA VAL A 80 13.97 6.87 -18.83
C VAL A 80 13.42 7.41 -17.52
N HIS A 81 12.10 7.54 -17.45
CA HIS A 81 11.36 7.90 -16.26
C HIS A 81 10.75 6.64 -15.65
N HIS A 82 11.12 6.34 -14.41
CA HIS A 82 10.52 5.30 -13.58
C HIS A 82 9.27 5.87 -12.91
N LEU A 83 8.10 5.62 -13.50
CA LEU A 83 6.86 6.24 -13.03
C LEU A 83 6.44 5.69 -11.67
N ASP A 84 6.75 4.42 -11.43
CA ASP A 84 6.54 3.70 -10.17
C ASP A 84 7.24 4.36 -8.96
N GLU A 85 8.29 5.13 -9.21
CA GLU A 85 9.09 5.86 -8.21
C GLU A 85 8.72 7.35 -8.13
N LEU A 86 7.69 7.80 -8.87
CA LEU A 86 7.14 9.14 -8.75
C LEU A 86 6.14 9.18 -7.58
N GLU A 87 6.29 10.19 -6.73
CA GLU A 87 5.37 10.41 -5.62
C GLU A 87 4.02 10.90 -6.12
N CYS A 88 2.96 10.20 -5.76
CA CYS A 88 1.61 10.46 -6.24
C CYS A 88 0.64 10.67 -5.08
N PHE A 89 -0.39 11.49 -5.33
CA PHE A 89 -1.46 11.64 -4.37
C PHE A 89 -2.16 10.30 -4.14
N SER A 90 -2.24 9.90 -2.87
CA SER A 90 -2.74 8.58 -2.52
C SER A 90 -4.14 8.60 -1.92
N GLY A 91 -4.63 9.76 -1.45
CA GLY A 91 -5.89 9.85 -0.71
C GLY A 91 -5.99 8.75 0.36
N SER A 92 -7.18 8.17 0.55
CA SER A 92 -7.40 7.10 1.54
C SER A 92 -6.50 5.87 1.43
N LEU A 93 -5.81 5.63 0.31
CA LEU A 93 -4.85 4.52 0.18
C LEU A 93 -3.80 4.60 1.28
N ILE A 94 -3.33 5.80 1.62
CA ILE A 94 -2.23 5.98 2.57
C ILE A 94 -2.59 5.59 4.03
N LYS A 95 -3.87 5.35 4.33
CA LYS A 95 -4.32 4.91 5.67
C LYS A 95 -3.65 3.60 6.11
N VAL A 96 -3.22 2.77 5.16
CA VAL A 96 -2.43 1.56 5.48
C VAL A 96 -1.12 1.87 6.19
N ALA A 97 -0.54 3.07 6.01
CA ALA A 97 0.66 3.51 6.72
C ALA A 97 0.39 3.71 8.22
N ALA A 98 -0.76 4.29 8.58
CA ALA A 98 -1.19 4.40 9.98
C ALA A 98 -1.50 3.03 10.58
N MET A 99 -2.11 2.12 9.81
CA MET A 99 -2.32 0.73 10.23
C MET A 99 -0.99 0.02 10.50
N PHE A 100 -0.04 0.11 9.58
CA PHE A 100 1.31 -0.42 9.76
C PHE A 100 1.95 0.09 11.07
N ALA A 101 1.97 1.41 11.29
CA ALA A 101 2.53 1.99 12.49
C ALA A 101 1.82 1.52 13.78
N ALA A 102 0.49 1.35 13.76
CA ALA A 102 -0.27 0.83 14.90
C ALA A 102 0.16 -0.58 15.29
N PHE A 103 0.28 -1.48 14.31
CA PHE A 103 0.70 -2.86 14.55
C PHE A 103 2.17 -2.94 14.96
N THR A 104 3.05 -2.11 14.38
CA THR A 104 4.44 -1.98 14.84
C THR A 104 4.53 -1.53 16.29
N LEU A 105 3.68 -0.58 16.72
CA LEU A 105 3.62 -0.16 18.12
C LEU A 105 3.20 -1.29 19.06
N ARG A 106 2.23 -2.11 18.66
CA ARG A 106 1.80 -3.29 19.43
C ARG A 106 2.93 -4.30 19.56
N ARG A 107 3.65 -4.60 18.47
CA ARG A 107 4.83 -5.48 18.49
C ARG A 107 5.89 -4.99 19.47
N GLU A 108 6.24 -3.71 19.43
CA GLU A 108 7.24 -3.12 20.35
C GLU A 108 6.80 -3.26 21.82
N ALA A 109 5.50 -3.12 22.08
CA ALA A 109 4.92 -3.32 23.39
C ALA A 109 4.99 -4.79 23.83
N ASP A 110 4.75 -5.75 22.94
CA ASP A 110 4.87 -7.18 23.24
C ASP A 110 6.32 -7.63 23.47
N VAL A 111 7.28 -7.05 22.74
CA VAL A 111 8.70 -7.29 23.00
C VAL A 111 9.07 -6.76 24.38
N LEU A 112 8.70 -5.52 24.72
CA LEU A 112 8.95 -4.98 26.06
C LEU A 112 8.28 -5.80 27.17
N ARG A 113 7.05 -6.26 26.96
CA ARG A 113 6.34 -7.15 27.90
C ARG A 113 7.16 -8.41 28.16
N THR A 114 7.66 -9.03 27.09
CA THR A 114 8.49 -10.23 27.15
C THR A 114 9.80 -9.96 27.89
N ASP A 115 10.47 -8.85 27.58
CA ASP A 115 11.71 -8.42 28.26
C ASP A 115 11.48 -8.22 29.77
N MET A 116 10.34 -7.64 30.18
CA MET A 116 9.99 -7.47 31.59
C MET A 116 9.68 -8.81 32.28
N ARG A 117 8.92 -9.69 31.62
CA ARG A 117 8.59 -11.04 32.13
C ARG A 117 9.85 -11.87 32.36
N ASP A 118 10.78 -11.80 31.41
CA ASP A 118 12.01 -12.60 31.43
C ASP A 118 13.11 -11.96 32.30
N GLY A 119 12.81 -10.83 32.97
CA GLY A 119 13.72 -10.14 33.89
C GLY A 119 14.84 -9.35 33.22
N ILE A 120 14.80 -9.18 31.88
CA ILE A 120 15.73 -8.34 31.11
C ILE A 120 15.51 -6.87 31.48
N VAL A 121 14.25 -6.46 31.61
CA VAL A 121 13.86 -5.14 32.12
C VAL A 121 13.28 -5.31 33.53
N ASN A 122 14.07 -4.99 34.56
CA ASN A 122 13.70 -5.18 35.96
C ASN A 122 12.88 -3.99 36.51
N GLU A 123 11.66 -3.84 36.03
CA GLU A 123 10.71 -2.80 36.43
C GLU A 123 9.32 -3.43 36.71
N PRO A 124 8.51 -2.86 37.61
CA PRO A 124 7.16 -3.36 37.85
C PRO A 124 6.24 -3.05 36.65
N LEU A 125 5.17 -3.84 36.47
CA LEU A 125 4.16 -3.63 35.41
C LEU A 125 3.57 -2.20 35.39
N SER A 126 3.47 -1.53 36.54
CA SER A 126 3.03 -0.13 36.63
C SER A 126 3.90 0.85 35.83
N LYS A 127 5.15 0.47 35.54
CA LYS A 127 6.13 1.22 34.73
C LYS A 127 6.17 0.82 33.26
N PHE A 128 5.36 -0.13 32.83
CA PHE A 128 5.33 -0.63 31.45
C PHE A 128 5.21 0.51 30.42
N PHE A 129 4.23 1.40 30.59
CA PHE A 129 4.01 2.48 29.63
C PHE A 129 5.09 3.57 29.67
N ASP A 130 5.73 3.80 30.82
CA ASP A 130 6.85 4.74 30.92
C ASP A 130 8.03 4.19 30.10
N LYS A 131 8.32 2.89 30.24
CA LYS A 131 9.38 2.20 29.47
C LYS A 131 9.06 2.06 27.99
N LEU A 132 7.80 1.83 27.65
CA LEU A 132 7.39 1.81 26.25
C LEU A 132 7.56 3.19 25.61
N ALA A 133 7.23 4.26 26.33
CA ALA A 133 7.40 5.63 25.84
C ALA A 133 8.88 5.97 25.57
N GLU A 134 9.80 5.53 26.43
CA GLU A 134 11.25 5.64 26.18
C GLU A 134 11.66 4.93 24.88
N ARG A 135 11.16 3.70 24.68
CA ARG A 135 11.51 2.84 23.53
C ARG A 135 10.97 3.34 22.19
N VAL A 136 9.78 3.92 22.16
CA VAL A 136 9.08 4.31 20.92
C VAL A 136 9.17 5.80 20.62
N ASN A 137 9.98 6.54 21.36
CA ASN A 137 10.18 7.97 21.15
C ASN A 137 10.82 8.22 19.76
N PRO A 138 10.14 8.94 18.85
CA PRO A 138 10.64 9.13 17.48
C PRO A 138 11.77 10.16 17.37
N THR A 139 12.11 10.89 18.44
CA THR A 139 12.97 12.08 18.36
C THR A 139 14.40 11.85 17.89
N SER A 140 15.01 10.67 18.14
CA SER A 140 16.38 10.39 17.71
C SER A 140 16.49 10.14 16.21
N ASP A 141 15.42 9.62 15.62
CA ASP A 141 15.43 9.07 14.27
C ASP A 141 14.68 9.96 13.28
N ALA A 142 13.83 10.88 13.75
CA ALA A 142 13.08 11.78 12.89
C ALA A 142 13.98 12.75 12.12
N VAL A 143 13.68 12.93 10.83
CA VAL A 143 14.29 14.01 10.04
C VAL A 143 13.87 15.39 10.58
N PRO A 144 14.71 16.42 10.46
CA PRO A 144 14.43 17.77 11.00
C PRO A 144 13.08 18.36 10.56
N GLU A 145 12.62 18.04 9.35
CA GLU A 145 11.37 18.52 8.75
C GLU A 145 10.14 18.02 9.53
N ILE A 146 10.14 16.74 9.94
CA ILE A 146 9.08 16.16 10.79
C ILE A 146 9.02 16.91 12.12
N MET A 147 10.19 17.06 12.75
CA MET A 147 10.29 17.63 14.08
C MET A 147 9.94 19.11 14.09
N THR A 148 10.37 19.84 13.06
CA THR A 148 10.05 21.26 12.88
C THR A 148 8.56 21.44 12.70
N ALA A 149 7.95 20.68 11.80
CA ALA A 149 6.51 20.79 11.54
C ALA A 149 5.65 20.38 12.75
N ALA A 150 6.04 19.33 13.48
CA ALA A 150 5.31 18.89 14.67
C ALA A 150 5.42 19.89 15.85
N ARG A 151 6.54 20.64 15.93
CA ARG A 151 6.78 21.62 16.99
C ARG A 151 6.12 22.97 16.78
N ILE A 152 5.54 23.24 15.60
CA ILE A 152 4.76 24.47 15.37
C ILE A 152 3.53 24.41 16.28
N PRO A 153 3.38 25.30 17.28
CA PRO A 153 2.32 25.18 18.28
C PRO A 153 0.91 25.17 17.67
N LYS A 154 0.73 25.85 16.54
CA LYS A 154 -0.52 25.92 15.79
C LYS A 154 -0.97 24.56 15.23
N ASN A 155 -0.05 23.63 15.00
CA ASN A 155 -0.36 22.34 14.39
C ASN A 155 -0.96 21.34 15.39
N ASN A 156 -0.77 21.56 16.70
CA ASN A 156 -1.28 20.69 17.78
C ASN A 156 -1.00 19.19 17.55
N ILE A 157 0.24 18.86 17.19
CA ILE A 157 0.65 17.48 16.88
C ILE A 157 1.34 16.86 18.09
N PRO A 158 0.85 15.72 18.60
CA PRO A 158 1.57 14.96 19.61
C PRO A 158 2.95 14.53 19.10
N MET A 159 3.96 14.57 19.97
CA MET A 159 5.32 14.13 19.62
C MET A 159 5.55 12.64 19.85
N VAL A 160 4.71 12.01 20.67
CA VAL A 160 4.81 10.61 21.07
C VAL A 160 3.42 9.98 21.03
N PRO A 161 3.31 8.66 20.83
CA PRO A 161 2.02 7.98 20.86
C PRO A 161 1.33 8.10 22.22
N SER A 162 -0.01 8.19 22.21
CA SER A 162 -0.88 8.14 23.39
C SER A 162 -1.05 6.68 23.85
N LEU A 163 0.00 6.09 24.39
CA LEU A 163 0.11 4.63 24.58
C LEU A 163 -1.06 3.99 25.33
N ARG A 164 -1.55 4.64 26.39
CA ARG A 164 -2.68 4.13 27.19
C ARG A 164 -4.04 4.22 26.48
N ASP A 165 -4.15 5.09 25.48
CA ASP A 165 -5.34 5.17 24.63
C ASP A 165 -5.31 4.11 23.52
N ILE A 166 -4.12 3.61 23.17
CA ILE A 166 -3.92 2.69 22.06
C ILE A 166 -3.88 1.24 22.53
N LEU A 167 -3.13 0.96 23.61
CA LEU A 167 -2.79 -0.40 24.03
C LEU A 167 -3.40 -0.75 25.39
N SER A 168 -3.66 -2.03 25.59
CA SER A 168 -4.13 -2.64 26.82
C SER A 168 -3.21 -3.79 27.21
N ILE A 169 -2.88 -3.86 28.49
CA ILE A 169 -2.08 -4.91 29.11
C ILE A 169 -2.63 -5.15 30.52
N THR A 170 -2.89 -6.41 30.88
CA THR A 170 -3.41 -6.79 32.20
C THR A 170 -2.35 -7.39 33.10
N ASP A 171 -1.41 -8.11 32.50
CA ASP A 171 -0.31 -8.81 33.17
C ASP A 171 0.83 -9.05 32.17
N LEU A 172 1.92 -9.67 32.63
CA LEU A 172 3.09 -9.97 31.80
C LEU A 172 2.98 -11.31 31.05
N ASP A 173 1.96 -12.11 31.31
CA ASP A 173 1.76 -13.45 30.72
C ASP A 173 0.82 -13.42 29.50
N THR A 174 0.05 -12.34 29.34
CA THR A 174 -0.90 -12.12 28.25
C THR A 174 -0.35 -11.15 27.21
N ALA A 175 -0.62 -11.41 25.94
CA ALA A 175 -0.19 -10.53 24.85
C ALA A 175 -0.83 -9.13 24.96
N VAL A 176 -0.08 -8.11 24.54
CA VAL A 176 -0.57 -6.73 24.48
C VAL A 176 -1.59 -6.62 23.36
N THR A 177 -2.77 -6.05 23.66
CA THR A 177 -3.81 -5.82 22.65
C THR A 177 -4.07 -4.35 22.43
N PHE A 178 -4.77 -3.99 21.34
CA PHE A 178 -5.34 -2.65 21.24
C PHE A 178 -6.47 -2.47 22.26
N THR A 179 -6.68 -1.23 22.73
CA THR A 179 -7.92 -0.87 23.44
C THR A 179 -9.11 -1.07 22.50
N ALA A 180 -10.28 -1.37 23.05
CA ALA A 180 -11.50 -1.56 22.24
C ALA A 180 -11.81 -0.31 21.39
N ASP A 181 -11.61 0.87 21.97
CA ASP A 181 -11.85 2.15 21.32
C ASP A 181 -10.89 2.39 20.14
N PHE A 182 -9.58 2.26 20.36
CA PHE A 182 -8.60 2.44 19.29
C PHE A 182 -8.75 1.38 18.18
N ARG A 183 -9.01 0.12 18.55
CA ARG A 183 -9.31 -0.95 17.58
C ARG A 183 -10.51 -0.59 16.71
N ALA A 184 -11.53 0.02 17.28
CA ALA A 184 -12.73 0.43 16.54
C ALA A 184 -12.43 1.57 15.56
N HIS A 185 -11.61 2.56 15.94
CA HIS A 185 -11.12 3.59 15.02
C HIS A 185 -10.28 3.00 13.88
N LEU A 186 -9.30 2.15 14.21
CA LEU A 186 -8.44 1.47 13.24
C LEU A 186 -9.25 0.69 12.19
N ARG A 187 -10.26 -0.07 12.65
CA ARG A 187 -11.18 -0.81 11.76
C ARG A 187 -11.98 0.12 10.85
N ARG A 188 -12.59 1.19 11.39
CA ARG A 188 -13.39 2.13 10.59
C ARG A 188 -12.54 2.96 9.62
N MET A 189 -11.30 3.26 9.97
CA MET A 189 -10.33 3.90 9.07
C MET A 189 -10.02 3.00 7.87
N ILE A 190 -9.76 1.71 8.10
CA ILE A 190 -9.35 0.79 7.03
C ILE A 190 -10.54 0.28 6.20
N ILE A 191 -11.59 -0.22 6.84
CA ILE A 191 -12.71 -0.88 6.16
C ILE A 191 -13.69 0.12 5.52
N ARG A 192 -13.92 1.26 6.17
CA ARG A 192 -14.93 2.25 5.75
C ARG A 192 -14.33 3.55 5.24
N SER A 193 -13.01 3.62 5.11
CA SER A 193 -12.30 4.85 4.76
C SER A 193 -12.68 6.09 5.59
N ARG A 194 -13.14 5.98 6.85
CA ARG A 194 -13.60 7.17 7.59
C ARG A 194 -12.44 8.09 7.94
N ASP A 195 -12.49 9.33 7.46
CA ASP A 195 -11.41 10.30 7.66
C ASP A 195 -11.28 10.74 9.12
N CYS A 196 -12.38 10.85 9.86
CA CYS A 196 -12.29 11.18 11.29
C CYS A 196 -11.71 10.07 12.15
N ASP A 197 -12.00 8.81 11.83
CA ASP A 197 -11.31 7.67 12.45
C ASP A 197 -9.82 7.62 12.05
N THR A 198 -9.49 8.12 10.86
CA THR A 198 -8.09 8.27 10.41
C THR A 198 -7.36 9.33 11.22
N ALA A 199 -7.99 10.50 11.42
CA ALA A 199 -7.46 11.57 12.26
C ALA A 199 -7.23 11.10 13.69
N GLU A 200 -8.15 10.32 14.28
CA GLU A 200 -7.96 9.68 15.59
C GLU A 200 -6.75 8.77 15.63
N CYS A 201 -6.60 7.89 14.62
CA CYS A 201 -5.46 7.00 14.55
C CYS A 201 -4.13 7.78 14.44
N ILE A 202 -4.06 8.79 13.57
CA ILE A 202 -2.87 9.63 13.40
C ILE A 202 -2.55 10.42 14.67
N PHE A 203 -3.56 11.05 15.28
CA PHE A 203 -3.40 11.81 16.51
C PHE A 203 -2.83 10.93 17.62
N ARG A 204 -3.47 9.78 17.87
CA ARG A 204 -3.06 8.89 18.97
C ARG A 204 -1.72 8.25 18.70
N LEU A 205 -1.43 7.79 17.48
CA LEU A 205 -0.11 7.24 17.14
C LEU A 205 0.98 8.31 17.13
N SER A 206 0.59 9.56 16.94
CA SER A 206 1.45 10.70 16.64
C SER A 206 2.06 10.63 15.24
N TYR A 207 1.94 11.73 14.51
CA TYR A 207 2.49 11.90 13.18
C TYR A 207 4.02 11.64 13.09
N PRO A 208 4.85 12.11 14.05
CA PRO A 208 6.29 11.82 14.02
C PRO A 208 6.60 10.33 14.11
N TYR A 209 5.88 9.61 14.98
CA TYR A 209 6.07 8.17 15.15
C TYR A 209 5.76 7.39 13.87
N ILE A 210 4.64 7.68 13.20
CA ILE A 210 4.25 6.99 11.98
C ILE A 210 5.34 7.13 10.91
N ASN A 211 5.77 8.37 10.64
CA ASN A 211 6.74 8.63 9.58
C ASN A 211 8.15 8.13 9.94
N VAL A 212 8.56 8.14 11.21
CA VAL A 212 9.81 7.49 11.65
C VAL A 212 9.77 5.99 11.42
N LYS A 213 8.65 5.32 11.71
CA LYS A 213 8.53 3.88 11.44
C LYS A 213 8.55 3.56 9.95
N LEU A 214 7.93 4.39 9.11
CA LEU A 214 8.05 4.25 7.65
C LEU A 214 9.51 4.40 7.18
N MET A 215 10.26 5.35 7.74
CA MET A 215 11.69 5.52 7.43
C MET A 215 12.53 4.34 7.86
N ASN A 216 12.32 3.83 9.08
CA ASN A 216 13.13 2.77 9.65
C ASN A 216 12.94 1.45 8.89
N GLU A 217 11.76 1.20 8.34
CA GLU A 217 11.49 0.05 7.45
C GLU A 217 11.78 0.34 5.95
N GLY A 218 12.36 1.51 5.65
CA GLY A 218 12.77 1.90 4.30
C GLY A 218 11.61 2.21 3.35
N TYR A 219 10.38 2.39 3.86
CA TYR A 219 9.23 2.84 3.06
C TYR A 219 9.29 4.33 2.74
N PHE A 220 10.09 5.09 3.46
CA PHE A 220 10.43 6.48 3.14
C PHE A 220 11.94 6.66 3.14
N HIS A 221 12.49 7.03 1.98
CA HIS A 221 13.92 7.13 1.72
C HIS A 221 14.41 8.54 2.08
N ARG A 222 15.07 8.67 3.23
CA ARG A 222 15.54 9.96 3.78
C ARG A 222 16.38 10.78 2.78
N ASP A 223 17.27 10.14 2.03
CA ASP A 223 18.19 10.84 1.13
C ASP A 223 17.49 11.44 -0.09
N SER A 224 16.45 10.76 -0.57
CA SER A 224 15.68 11.21 -1.73
C SER A 224 14.41 11.97 -1.36
N MET A 225 14.02 11.91 -0.08
CA MET A 225 12.73 12.37 0.45
C MET A 225 11.55 11.80 -0.34
N LYS A 226 11.62 10.52 -0.75
CA LYS A 226 10.57 9.83 -1.52
C LYS A 226 10.12 8.56 -0.82
N GLY A 227 8.87 8.17 -1.05
CA GLY A 227 8.32 6.91 -0.57
C GLY A 227 6.93 7.13 -0.04
N ILE A 228 6.57 6.53 1.09
CA ILE A 228 5.27 6.69 1.75
C ILE A 228 5.35 7.83 2.76
N TRP A 229 4.50 8.85 2.58
CA TRP A 229 4.48 10.02 3.44
C TRP A 229 3.07 10.39 3.91
N LEU A 230 2.79 10.14 5.18
CA LEU A 230 1.49 10.42 5.80
C LEU A 230 1.51 11.76 6.52
N CYS A 231 0.70 12.72 6.06
CA CYS A 231 0.56 14.01 6.73
C CYS A 231 -0.05 13.91 8.14
N GLY A 232 0.19 14.95 8.94
CA GLY A 232 -0.23 14.98 10.34
C GLY A 232 -1.71 15.21 10.60
N ASP A 233 -2.51 15.43 9.55
CA ASP A 233 -3.95 15.59 9.65
C ASP A 233 -4.65 15.01 8.41
N TYR A 234 -5.90 14.60 8.58
CA TYR A 234 -6.81 14.17 7.53
C TYR A 234 -8.01 15.11 7.36
N PHE A 235 -8.26 16.03 8.30
CA PHE A 235 -9.45 16.88 8.29
C PHE A 235 -9.21 18.27 8.91
N PRO A 236 -8.95 19.31 8.09
CA PRO A 236 -8.79 20.65 8.61
C PRO A 236 -10.14 21.19 9.11
N ASN A 237 -10.10 22.06 10.13
CA ASN A 237 -11.24 22.91 10.53
C ASN A 237 -12.48 22.19 11.12
N GLY A 238 -12.27 21.18 11.98
CA GLY A 238 -13.34 20.72 12.87
C GLY A 238 -14.48 19.93 12.19
N GLY A 239 -14.28 19.43 10.97
CA GLY A 239 -15.26 18.57 10.30
C GLY A 239 -15.64 17.34 11.11
N CYS A 240 -14.70 16.80 11.90
CA CYS A 240 -14.98 15.71 12.83
C CYS A 240 -15.85 16.12 14.03
N ALA A 241 -15.87 17.39 14.43
CA ALA A 241 -16.77 17.84 15.51
C ALA A 241 -18.24 17.74 15.09
N LYS A 242 -18.55 18.03 13.83
CA LYS A 242 -19.90 17.86 13.27
C LYS A 242 -20.27 16.38 13.19
N GLU A 243 -19.37 15.55 12.67
CA GLU A 243 -19.61 14.09 12.61
C GLU A 243 -19.72 13.47 14.00
N ALA A 244 -18.94 13.92 14.99
CA ALA A 244 -19.06 13.53 16.40
C ALA A 244 -20.44 13.85 16.96
N GLN A 245 -20.94 15.06 16.71
CA GLN A 245 -22.26 15.49 17.17
C GLN A 245 -23.39 14.62 16.58
N GLU A 246 -23.29 14.27 15.30
CA GLU A 246 -24.30 13.46 14.59
C GLU A 246 -24.21 11.97 14.97
N SER A 247 -23.00 11.43 15.14
CA SER A 247 -22.77 10.00 15.43
C SER A 247 -22.73 9.66 16.92
N LYS A 248 -22.76 10.68 17.80
CA LYS A 248 -22.51 10.56 19.26
C LYS A 248 -21.15 9.94 19.60
N LEU A 249 -20.22 9.92 18.66
CA LEU A 249 -18.83 9.52 18.90
C LEU A 249 -18.06 10.70 19.49
N GLN A 250 -17.13 10.44 20.41
CA GLN A 250 -16.22 11.46 20.92
C GLN A 250 -14.88 11.34 20.20
N TYR A 251 -14.49 12.38 19.47
CA TYR A 251 -13.18 12.49 18.85
C TYR A 251 -12.27 13.40 19.70
N LYS A 252 -11.04 12.94 19.94
CA LYS A 252 -9.93 13.69 20.54
C LYS A 252 -9.13 14.47 19.50
N ALA A 253 -9.09 14.00 18.25
CA ALA A 253 -8.39 14.62 17.14
C ALA A 253 -9.17 15.84 16.61
N THR A 254 -9.02 16.99 17.27
CA THR A 254 -9.63 18.25 16.83
C THR A 254 -8.58 19.31 16.53
N GLY A 255 -8.63 19.91 15.33
CA GLY A 255 -7.88 21.12 15.00
C GLY A 255 -6.40 20.92 14.68
N GLN A 256 -6.01 19.77 14.13
CA GLN A 256 -4.67 19.60 13.57
C GLN A 256 -4.59 20.30 12.20
N GLU A 257 -3.45 20.90 11.87
CA GLU A 257 -3.22 21.42 10.51
C GLU A 257 -2.49 20.39 9.66
N PHE A 258 -2.73 20.42 8.34
CA PHE A 258 -1.95 19.64 7.39
C PHE A 258 -0.48 19.99 7.50
N VAL A 259 0.31 19.05 8.02
CA VAL A 259 1.76 19.12 7.90
C VAL A 259 2.17 18.67 6.50
N ARG A 260 2.84 19.59 5.82
CA ARG A 260 3.42 19.44 4.51
C ARG A 260 4.93 19.60 4.63
N ILE A 261 5.69 18.80 3.91
CA ILE A 261 7.11 19.03 3.68
C ILE A 261 7.25 19.69 2.32
N ASP A 262 7.92 20.84 2.23
CA ASP A 262 8.04 21.59 0.98
C ASP A 262 8.65 20.76 -0.17
N THR A 263 9.63 19.90 0.11
CA THR A 263 10.25 19.05 -0.92
C THR A 263 9.32 17.97 -1.47
N VAL A 264 8.33 17.53 -0.70
CA VAL A 264 7.41 16.42 -1.02
C VAL A 264 6.05 16.97 -1.46
N ASN A 265 5.50 17.89 -0.70
CA ASN A 265 4.11 18.34 -0.75
C ASN A 265 3.93 19.73 -1.35
N ASP A 266 4.93 20.62 -1.34
CA ASP A 266 4.79 22.00 -1.85
C ASP A 266 5.95 22.41 -2.77
N CYS A 267 6.51 21.43 -3.50
CA CYS A 267 7.62 21.70 -4.40
C CYS A 267 7.24 22.73 -5.48
N ASP A 268 8.22 23.51 -5.92
CA ASP A 268 8.04 24.49 -6.99
C ASP A 268 7.66 23.73 -8.27
N GLN A 269 6.40 23.79 -8.68
CA GLN A 269 5.89 23.07 -9.86
C GLN A 269 6.61 23.45 -11.16
N THR A 270 7.29 24.61 -11.20
CA THR A 270 8.10 25.02 -12.35
C THR A 270 9.49 24.39 -12.37
N LYS A 271 9.97 23.88 -11.23
CA LYS A 271 11.29 23.25 -11.05
C LYS A 271 11.21 21.75 -10.75
N HIS A 272 10.09 21.28 -10.23
CA HIS A 272 9.86 19.90 -9.78
C HIS A 272 8.48 19.38 -10.22
N PRO A 273 8.21 19.24 -11.54
CA PRO A 273 7.02 18.52 -11.97
C PRO A 273 7.06 17.05 -11.51
N PRO A 274 5.93 16.39 -11.19
CA PRO A 274 4.56 16.84 -11.47
C PRO A 274 3.54 16.80 -10.30
N PHE A 275 3.90 16.39 -9.08
CA PHE A 275 2.93 16.08 -8.01
C PHE A 275 2.99 16.97 -6.76
N CYS A 276 3.46 18.22 -6.90
CA CYS A 276 3.45 19.19 -5.81
C CYS A 276 2.02 19.64 -5.48
N GLY A 277 1.68 19.68 -4.20
CA GLY A 277 0.47 20.31 -3.67
C GLY A 277 -0.43 19.39 -2.84
N SER A 278 -0.17 18.09 -2.87
CA SER A 278 -0.89 17.07 -2.12
C SER A 278 -0.23 16.88 -0.76
N ALA A 279 -1.01 16.75 0.33
CA ALA A 279 -0.46 16.45 1.67
C ALA A 279 -0.09 14.96 1.84
N GLN A 280 -0.63 14.08 1.02
CA GLN A 280 -0.53 12.62 1.17
C GLN A 280 0.09 12.02 -0.09
N ASN A 281 1.38 11.75 -0.03
CA ASN A 281 2.14 11.27 -1.17
C ASN A 281 2.66 9.88 -0.92
N THR A 282 2.56 9.01 -1.92
CA THR A 282 3.24 7.71 -1.91
C THR A 282 3.78 7.39 -3.29
N THR A 283 4.83 6.58 -3.38
CA THR A 283 5.19 5.93 -4.65
C THR A 283 4.46 4.59 -4.75
N SER A 284 4.03 4.20 -5.96
CA SER A 284 3.34 2.92 -6.15
C SER A 284 4.23 1.74 -5.80
N LYS A 285 5.56 1.89 -5.98
CA LYS A 285 6.55 0.87 -5.63
C LYS A 285 6.55 0.58 -4.14
N GLU A 286 6.69 1.62 -3.31
CA GLU A 286 6.75 1.42 -1.86
C GLU A 286 5.40 0.95 -1.31
N MET A 287 4.30 1.40 -1.91
CA MET A 287 2.97 0.92 -1.53
C MET A 287 2.78 -0.56 -1.89
N ALA A 288 3.10 -0.98 -3.11
CA ALA A 288 3.00 -2.40 -3.49
C ALA A 288 3.93 -3.28 -2.64
N ARG A 289 5.13 -2.79 -2.27
CA ARG A 289 6.04 -3.48 -1.34
C ARG A 289 5.45 -3.62 0.07
N LEU A 290 4.78 -2.58 0.58
CA LEU A 290 4.08 -2.66 1.86
C LEU A 290 2.99 -3.75 1.82
N PHE A 291 2.19 -3.79 0.77
CA PHE A 291 1.16 -4.82 0.58
C PHE A 291 1.74 -6.23 0.42
N LEU A 292 2.90 -6.37 -0.26
CA LEU A 292 3.62 -7.64 -0.34
C LEU A 292 4.02 -8.14 1.06
N ASN A 293 4.56 -7.27 1.88
CA ASN A 293 4.98 -7.65 3.23
C ASN A 293 3.78 -7.97 4.14
N ILE A 294 2.60 -7.41 3.88
CA ILE A 294 1.33 -7.83 4.52
C ILE A 294 0.93 -9.23 4.03
N LEU A 295 1.02 -9.48 2.72
CA LEU A 295 0.72 -10.79 2.12
C LEU A 295 1.60 -11.90 2.71
N HIS A 296 2.91 -11.66 2.84
CA HIS A 296 3.85 -12.63 3.42
C HIS A 296 3.71 -12.79 4.94
N GLU A 297 2.92 -11.93 5.59
CA GLU A 297 2.82 -11.85 7.05
C GLU A 297 4.17 -11.50 7.73
N GLU A 298 5.04 -10.77 7.04
CA GLU A 298 6.41 -10.44 7.47
C GLU A 298 6.58 -8.98 7.89
N LEU A 299 5.60 -8.11 7.60
CA LEU A 299 5.73 -6.66 7.76
C LEU A 299 6.04 -6.21 9.20
N VAL A 300 5.48 -6.89 10.19
CA VAL A 300 5.64 -6.54 11.60
C VAL A 300 6.05 -7.78 12.38
N ASP A 301 5.10 -8.64 12.67
CA ASP A 301 5.27 -10.00 13.16
C ASP A 301 4.13 -10.83 12.54
N PRO A 302 4.24 -12.17 12.48
CA PRO A 302 3.23 -12.98 11.80
C PRO A 302 1.80 -12.74 12.27
N THR A 303 1.59 -12.55 13.58
CA THR A 303 0.23 -12.33 14.13
C THR A 303 -0.31 -10.97 13.71
N SER A 304 0.49 -9.93 13.87
CA SER A 304 0.11 -8.56 13.49
C SER A 304 -0.10 -8.40 11.99
N ALA A 305 0.77 -8.98 11.16
CA ALA A 305 0.65 -8.89 9.72
C ALA A 305 -0.54 -9.72 9.20
N HIS A 306 -0.83 -10.87 9.81
CA HIS A 306 -2.08 -11.60 9.56
C HIS A 306 -3.32 -10.76 9.88
N GLU A 307 -3.36 -10.08 11.03
CA GLU A 307 -4.47 -9.19 11.38
C GLU A 307 -4.61 -8.02 10.40
N MET A 308 -3.49 -7.45 9.92
CA MET A 308 -3.51 -6.42 8.87
C MET A 308 -4.11 -6.96 7.57
N ARG A 309 -3.73 -8.18 7.16
CA ARG A 309 -4.31 -8.85 5.99
C ARG A 309 -5.80 -9.07 6.15
N LEU A 310 -6.26 -9.51 7.32
CA LEU A 310 -7.69 -9.67 7.62
C LEU A 310 -8.46 -8.35 7.54
N LEU A 311 -7.88 -7.23 7.97
CA LEU A 311 -8.52 -5.91 7.83
C LEU A 311 -8.69 -5.49 6.37
N LEU A 312 -7.69 -5.78 5.51
CA LEU A 312 -7.77 -5.52 4.07
C LEU A 312 -8.77 -6.47 3.37
N PHE A 313 -8.82 -7.73 3.79
CA PHE A 313 -9.81 -8.70 3.32
C PHE A 313 -11.23 -8.26 3.70
N GLU A 314 -11.43 -7.77 4.92
CA GLU A 314 -12.72 -7.24 5.39
C GLU A 314 -13.09 -5.93 4.69
N ALA A 315 -12.11 -5.07 4.37
CA ALA A 315 -12.34 -3.89 3.54
C ALA A 315 -12.89 -4.26 2.16
N GLN A 316 -12.39 -5.36 1.58
CA GLN A 316 -12.83 -5.88 0.29
C GLN A 316 -14.20 -6.56 0.35
N ASN A 317 -14.48 -7.35 1.38
CA ASN A 317 -15.67 -8.23 1.42
C ASN A 317 -16.80 -7.71 2.33
N GLY A 318 -16.60 -6.56 2.98
CA GLY A 318 -17.47 -6.05 4.03
C GLY A 318 -17.30 -6.81 5.35
N SER A 319 -17.88 -6.26 6.42
CA SER A 319 -17.95 -6.95 7.71
C SER A 319 -18.89 -8.18 7.62
N PRO A 320 -18.68 -9.24 8.41
CA PRO A 320 -19.60 -10.37 8.49
C PRO A 320 -21.06 -9.92 8.67
N LYS A 321 -22.00 -10.65 8.04
CA LYS A 321 -23.44 -10.31 7.91
C LYS A 321 -24.15 -9.82 9.20
N ASP A 322 -23.64 -10.20 10.37
CA ASP A 322 -24.23 -9.85 11.68
C ASP A 322 -23.76 -8.49 12.23
N THR A 323 -22.94 -7.75 11.48
CA THR A 323 -22.49 -6.40 11.83
C THR A 323 -23.02 -5.41 10.78
N PRO A 324 -24.31 -5.05 10.80
CA PRO A 324 -24.89 -4.21 9.76
C PRO A 324 -24.14 -2.87 9.70
N PRO A 325 -23.65 -2.46 8.52
CA PRO A 325 -23.06 -1.14 8.37
C PRO A 325 -24.14 -0.08 8.66
N PRO A 326 -23.79 1.06 9.31
CA PRO A 326 -24.67 2.21 9.33
C PRO A 326 -25.03 2.59 7.89
N ILE A 327 -26.25 3.09 7.68
CA ILE A 327 -26.83 3.41 6.36
C ILE A 327 -25.95 4.35 5.50
N PHE A 328 -24.98 5.04 6.10
CA PHE A 328 -24.05 5.96 5.44
C PHE A 328 -22.63 5.42 5.22
N ALA A 329 -22.32 4.21 5.67
CA ALA A 329 -21.00 3.61 5.49
C ALA A 329 -20.87 3.04 4.09
N ARG A 330 -19.98 3.62 3.28
CA ARG A 330 -19.55 3.05 2.00
C ARG A 330 -18.44 2.04 2.28
N GLU A 331 -18.60 0.84 1.76
CA GLU A 331 -17.56 -0.19 1.80
C GLU A 331 -16.49 0.13 0.74
N ASP A 332 -15.21 -0.01 1.10
CA ASP A 332 -14.05 0.23 0.24
C ASP A 332 -13.84 -0.92 -0.77
N PHE A 333 -14.86 -1.27 -1.55
CA PHE A 333 -14.70 -2.30 -2.59
C PHE A 333 -13.70 -1.84 -3.65
N SER A 334 -12.81 -2.73 -4.09
CA SER A 334 -11.87 -2.48 -5.18
C SER A 334 -12.54 -1.87 -6.41
N PHE A 335 -11.85 -0.92 -7.07
CA PHE A 335 -12.32 -0.39 -8.34
C PHE A 335 -12.22 -1.41 -9.48
N LEU A 336 -11.52 -2.54 -9.29
CA LEU A 336 -11.31 -3.59 -10.29
C LEU A 336 -12.42 -4.64 -10.31
N GLU A 337 -13.36 -4.58 -9.37
CA GLU A 337 -14.55 -5.44 -9.42
C GLU A 337 -15.62 -4.87 -10.34
N VAL A 338 -16.33 -5.79 -10.99
CA VAL A 338 -17.51 -5.46 -11.78
C VAL A 338 -18.64 -5.10 -10.83
N ASP A 339 -19.23 -3.93 -11.03
CA ASP A 339 -20.39 -3.53 -10.25
C ASP A 339 -21.63 -4.34 -10.67
N PRO A 340 -22.21 -5.18 -9.80
CA PRO A 340 -23.42 -5.93 -10.15
C PRO A 340 -24.67 -5.04 -10.20
N ARG A 341 -24.60 -3.79 -9.73
CA ARG A 341 -25.72 -2.84 -9.67
C ARG A 341 -25.27 -1.47 -10.17
N PRO A 342 -25.14 -1.28 -11.50
CA PRO A 342 -24.92 0.05 -12.06
C PRO A 342 -26.18 0.89 -11.84
N ASP A 343 -26.34 1.51 -10.66
CA ASP A 343 -27.25 2.64 -10.56
C ASP A 343 -26.61 3.79 -11.34
N ALA A 344 -27.13 4.03 -12.54
CA ALA A 344 -26.67 5.09 -13.42
C ALA A 344 -26.79 6.49 -12.76
N ASN A 345 -27.55 6.62 -11.67
CA ASN A 345 -27.69 7.86 -10.91
C ASN A 345 -26.72 7.97 -9.73
N ASP A 346 -25.96 6.92 -9.40
CA ASP A 346 -24.86 7.03 -8.45
C ASP A 346 -23.55 7.27 -9.21
N PRO A 347 -23.06 8.52 -9.28
CA PRO A 347 -21.82 8.84 -9.99
C PRO A 347 -20.60 8.08 -9.43
N LEU A 348 -20.67 7.47 -8.25
CA LEU A 348 -19.58 6.64 -7.71
C LEU A 348 -19.58 5.21 -8.23
N HIS A 349 -20.74 4.67 -8.62
CA HIS A 349 -20.85 3.35 -9.23
C HIS A 349 -20.37 3.36 -10.69
N SER A 350 -20.48 4.51 -11.37
CA SER A 350 -20.08 4.69 -12.77
C SER A 350 -18.58 4.59 -13.06
N ASN A 351 -17.74 4.35 -12.05
CA ASN A 351 -16.28 4.38 -12.17
C ASN A 351 -15.61 3.01 -12.00
N ARG A 352 -16.36 1.94 -11.72
CA ARG A 352 -15.85 0.57 -11.53
C ARG A 352 -15.60 -0.15 -12.86
N ALA A 353 -15.04 -1.36 -12.80
CA ALA A 353 -14.90 -2.19 -13.97
C ALA A 353 -16.28 -2.50 -14.58
N THR A 354 -16.36 -2.54 -15.91
CA THR A 354 -17.64 -2.79 -16.60
C THR A 354 -17.89 -4.28 -16.83
N GLY A 355 -16.85 -5.11 -16.67
CA GLY A 355 -16.87 -6.53 -17.02
C GLY A 355 -16.57 -6.83 -18.49
N ASN A 356 -16.32 -5.82 -19.31
CA ASN A 356 -15.87 -6.00 -20.70
C ASN A 356 -14.48 -6.66 -20.79
N VAL A 357 -13.67 -6.53 -19.75
CA VAL A 357 -12.40 -7.26 -19.59
C VAL A 357 -12.56 -8.24 -18.43
N ALA A 358 -12.60 -9.53 -18.73
CA ALA A 358 -12.71 -10.57 -17.72
C ALA A 358 -11.46 -10.58 -16.81
N THR A 359 -11.66 -10.58 -15.49
CA THR A 359 -10.58 -10.71 -14.52
C THR A 359 -10.01 -12.14 -14.54
N LYS A 360 -8.69 -12.26 -14.43
CA LYS A 360 -8.00 -13.56 -14.29
C LYS A 360 -7.55 -13.84 -12.85
N PHE A 361 -8.02 -13.05 -11.91
CA PHE A 361 -7.64 -13.08 -10.50
C PHE A 361 -8.83 -12.74 -9.60
N THR A 362 -8.76 -13.15 -8.34
CA THR A 362 -9.57 -12.64 -7.22
C THR A 362 -8.79 -11.58 -6.45
N ILE A 363 -9.52 -10.75 -5.71
CA ILE A 363 -8.96 -9.73 -4.82
C ILE A 363 -9.12 -10.25 -3.40
N GLU A 364 -7.99 -10.49 -2.73
CA GLU A 364 -7.92 -11.05 -1.38
C GLU A 364 -7.78 -9.96 -0.31
N GLY A 365 -7.53 -8.72 -0.72
CA GLY A 365 -7.51 -7.57 0.17
C GLY A 365 -7.22 -6.30 -0.60
N VAL A 366 -7.84 -5.20 -0.17
CA VAL A 366 -7.74 -3.92 -0.87
C VAL A 366 -7.63 -2.76 0.09
N LYS A 367 -6.97 -1.70 -0.37
CA LYS A 367 -7.28 -0.34 0.06
C LYS A 367 -7.38 0.56 -1.16
N ILE A 368 -8.46 1.33 -1.22
CA ILE A 368 -8.64 2.36 -2.24
C ILE A 368 -8.34 3.75 -1.68
N GLY A 369 -7.93 4.64 -2.58
CA GLY A 369 -7.76 6.05 -2.36
C GLY A 369 -8.51 6.84 -3.42
N GLN A 370 -9.30 7.82 -3.01
CA GLN A 370 -9.94 8.77 -3.91
C GLN A 370 -9.84 10.17 -3.31
N GLY A 371 -9.58 11.16 -4.15
CA GLY A 371 -9.61 12.55 -3.74
C GLY A 371 -9.09 13.49 -4.82
N GLU A 372 -9.04 14.77 -4.47
CA GLU A 372 -8.64 15.83 -5.39
C GLU A 372 -7.14 16.09 -5.33
N ILE A 373 -6.48 16.05 -6.49
CA ILE A 373 -5.16 16.66 -6.66
C ILE A 373 -5.37 18.17 -6.62
N LYS A 374 -4.47 18.90 -5.93
CA LYS A 374 -4.48 20.36 -5.83
C LYS A 374 -4.75 21.00 -7.20
N THR A 375 -5.56 22.05 -7.18
CA THR A 375 -6.04 22.80 -8.34
C THR A 375 -4.91 23.10 -9.32
N ASP A 376 -5.00 22.53 -10.52
CA ASP A 376 -4.20 22.98 -11.65
C ASP A 376 -4.78 24.34 -12.10
N PRO A 377 -3.95 25.40 -12.22
CA PRO A 377 -4.45 26.74 -12.57
C PRO A 377 -5.29 26.78 -13.84
N ASP A 378 -5.02 25.90 -14.79
CA ASP A 378 -5.69 25.87 -16.09
C ASP A 378 -6.89 24.89 -16.12
N ARG A 379 -6.93 23.91 -15.20
CA ARG A 379 -7.86 22.77 -15.29
C ARG A 379 -8.75 22.57 -14.07
N GLY A 380 -8.55 23.33 -12.99
CA GLY A 380 -9.29 23.15 -11.76
C GLY A 380 -8.80 21.95 -10.94
N ALA A 381 -9.63 21.51 -9.99
CA ALA A 381 -9.35 20.32 -9.19
C ALA A 381 -9.58 19.05 -10.03
N ILE A 382 -8.60 18.14 -10.02
CA ILE A 382 -8.72 16.85 -10.71
C ILE A 382 -8.92 15.78 -9.65
N GLN A 383 -10.09 15.14 -9.67
CA GLN A 383 -10.34 13.98 -8.83
C GLN A 383 -9.68 12.74 -9.41
N VAL A 384 -8.89 12.05 -8.60
CA VAL A 384 -8.17 10.84 -8.99
C VAL A 384 -8.46 9.68 -8.04
N ARG A 385 -8.14 8.48 -8.53
CA ARG A 385 -8.26 7.21 -7.84
C ARG A 385 -6.92 6.51 -7.80
N SER A 386 -6.69 5.81 -6.71
CA SER A 386 -5.51 5.00 -6.43
C SER A 386 -5.96 3.73 -5.72
N GLU A 387 -5.23 2.64 -5.87
CA GLU A 387 -5.57 1.37 -5.23
C GLU A 387 -4.31 0.54 -4.99
N GLY A 388 -4.24 -0.04 -3.80
CA GLY A 388 -3.32 -1.11 -3.45
C GLY A 388 -4.11 -2.39 -3.18
N SER A 389 -3.68 -3.51 -3.77
CA SER A 389 -4.44 -4.77 -3.76
C SER A 389 -3.52 -5.97 -3.59
N ILE A 390 -3.98 -6.94 -2.81
CA ILE A 390 -3.48 -8.31 -2.81
C ILE A 390 -4.40 -9.10 -3.71
N ILE A 391 -3.85 -9.75 -4.73
CA ILE A 391 -4.60 -10.58 -5.67
C ILE A 391 -4.12 -12.01 -5.63
N LYS A 392 -5.01 -12.94 -5.99
CA LYS A 392 -4.70 -14.34 -6.24
C LYS A 392 -5.15 -14.70 -7.65
N TRP A 393 -4.26 -15.28 -8.45
CA TRP A 393 -4.60 -15.69 -9.81
C TRP A 393 -5.60 -16.85 -9.78
N ASN A 394 -6.56 -16.82 -10.70
CA ASN A 394 -7.60 -17.84 -10.80
C ASN A 394 -7.09 -19.07 -11.55
N ASN A 395 -7.75 -20.20 -11.30
CA ASN A 395 -7.60 -21.46 -12.02
C ASN A 395 -6.23 -22.13 -11.86
N ILE A 396 -5.54 -21.88 -10.75
CA ILE A 396 -4.24 -22.48 -10.43
C ILE A 396 -4.27 -23.33 -9.15
N THR A 397 -5.39 -23.34 -8.42
CA THR A 397 -5.58 -24.22 -7.26
C THR A 397 -6.48 -25.40 -7.65
N LYS A 398 -6.12 -26.63 -7.24
CA LYS A 398 -6.80 -27.87 -7.69
C LYS A 398 -8.28 -27.97 -7.31
N ASP A 399 -8.70 -27.22 -6.31
CA ASP A 399 -10.07 -27.13 -5.79
C ASP A 399 -10.92 -26.06 -6.49
N GLU A 400 -10.32 -25.26 -7.38
CA GLU A 400 -11.05 -24.24 -8.14
C GLU A 400 -11.90 -24.88 -9.26
N PRO A 401 -13.14 -24.41 -9.51
CA PRO A 401 -14.05 -25.01 -10.48
C PRO A 401 -13.51 -25.12 -11.91
N ASN A 402 -12.60 -24.22 -12.30
CA ASN A 402 -12.01 -24.15 -13.63
C ASN A 402 -10.49 -24.34 -13.60
N PHE A 403 -9.96 -25.15 -12.66
CA PHE A 403 -8.53 -25.44 -12.53
C PHE A 403 -7.86 -25.80 -13.87
N ASP A 404 -6.78 -25.10 -14.19
CA ASP A 404 -5.96 -25.31 -15.38
C ASP A 404 -4.55 -25.82 -14.98
N PRO A 405 -4.26 -27.12 -15.17
CA PRO A 405 -2.96 -27.68 -14.80
C PRO A 405 -1.79 -27.10 -15.62
N LYS A 406 -2.05 -26.62 -16.84
CA LYS A 406 -1.02 -25.97 -17.66
C LYS A 406 -0.72 -24.57 -17.13
N LEU A 407 -1.74 -23.85 -16.67
CA LEU A 407 -1.55 -22.55 -16.06
C LEU A 407 -0.74 -22.65 -14.76
N LEU A 408 -1.09 -23.61 -13.87
CA LEU A 408 -0.30 -23.90 -12.68
C LEU A 408 1.16 -24.20 -13.04
N LYS A 409 1.39 -25.09 -14.03
CA LYS A 409 2.73 -25.43 -14.53
C LYS A 409 3.52 -24.20 -14.95
N ASN A 410 2.89 -23.21 -15.59
CA ASN A 410 3.56 -21.97 -16.00
C ASN A 410 4.03 -21.11 -14.81
N PHE A 411 3.22 -21.03 -13.74
CA PHE A 411 3.62 -20.34 -12.50
C PHE A 411 4.76 -21.11 -11.80
N GLU A 412 4.66 -22.43 -11.70
CA GLU A 412 5.71 -23.29 -11.13
C GLU A 412 7.03 -23.16 -11.90
N ASP A 413 6.98 -23.15 -13.23
CA ASP A 413 8.17 -22.98 -14.08
C ASP A 413 8.82 -21.58 -13.91
N CYS A 414 8.08 -20.61 -13.36
CA CYS A 414 8.58 -19.29 -12.97
C CYS A 414 8.92 -19.17 -11.47
N ASN A 415 8.78 -20.24 -10.68
CA ASN A 415 8.90 -20.26 -9.22
C ASN A 415 7.93 -19.30 -8.50
N LEU A 416 6.69 -19.17 -8.97
CA LEU A 416 5.70 -18.26 -8.43
C LEU A 416 4.51 -19.00 -7.78
N THR A 417 3.91 -18.39 -6.75
CA THR A 417 2.69 -18.92 -6.08
C THR A 417 1.41 -18.58 -6.83
N GLY A 418 1.44 -17.54 -7.65
CA GLY A 418 0.27 -16.94 -8.29
C GLY A 418 -0.47 -15.92 -7.44
N GLN A 419 0.05 -15.54 -6.28
CA GLN A 419 -0.38 -14.32 -5.58
C GLN A 419 0.50 -13.12 -6.00
N ALA A 420 -0.05 -11.92 -5.87
CA ALA A 420 0.69 -10.69 -6.13
C ALA A 420 0.19 -9.54 -5.26
N ALA A 421 1.10 -8.62 -4.97
CA ALA A 421 0.77 -7.30 -4.46
C ALA A 421 0.89 -6.27 -5.59
N ILE A 422 -0.14 -5.46 -5.77
CA ILE A 422 -0.25 -4.49 -6.86
C ILE A 422 -0.58 -3.13 -6.28
N CYS A 423 0.02 -2.08 -6.84
CA CYS A 423 -0.42 -0.71 -6.60
C CYS A 423 -0.47 0.07 -7.90
N TRP A 424 -1.54 0.82 -8.09
CA TRP A 424 -1.67 1.82 -9.14
C TRP A 424 -2.25 3.11 -8.58
N GLN A 425 -1.91 4.24 -9.20
CA GLN A 425 -2.24 5.55 -8.63
C GLN A 425 -2.64 6.57 -9.69
N ASN A 426 -3.36 7.61 -9.26
CA ASN A 426 -3.71 8.80 -10.05
C ASN A 426 -4.54 8.55 -11.32
N LEU A 427 -5.35 7.49 -11.36
CA LEU A 427 -6.32 7.32 -12.44
C LEU A 427 -7.41 8.39 -12.31
N SER A 428 -7.57 9.24 -13.32
CA SER A 428 -8.62 10.26 -13.33
C SER A 428 -10.01 9.64 -13.14
N THR A 429 -10.84 10.28 -12.31
CA THR A 429 -12.28 9.95 -12.19
C THR A 429 -13.07 10.30 -13.44
N SER A 430 -12.52 11.09 -14.36
CA SER A 430 -13.10 11.25 -15.70
C SER A 430 -12.95 10.01 -16.59
N THR A 431 -12.13 9.04 -16.18
CA THR A 431 -12.05 7.74 -16.85
C THR A 431 -13.25 6.90 -16.42
N PRO A 432 -14.12 6.49 -17.36
CA PRO A 432 -15.44 5.93 -17.05
C PRO A 432 -15.40 4.54 -16.43
N ASN A 433 -14.24 3.88 -16.33
CA ASN A 433 -14.09 2.59 -15.67
C ASN A 433 -12.61 2.27 -15.44
N THR A 434 -12.33 1.08 -14.95
CA THR A 434 -11.00 0.54 -14.66
C THR A 434 -10.63 -0.68 -15.51
N ASP A 435 -11.37 -0.97 -16.60
CA ASP A 435 -11.09 -2.13 -17.45
C ASP A 435 -9.67 -2.09 -18.04
N GLY A 436 -9.16 -0.89 -18.33
CA GLY A 436 -7.78 -0.69 -18.76
C GLY A 436 -6.77 -1.15 -17.71
N ILE A 437 -7.05 -0.95 -16.43
CA ILE A 437 -6.18 -1.43 -15.34
C ILE A 437 -6.20 -2.97 -15.27
N ILE A 438 -7.38 -3.59 -15.38
CA ILE A 438 -7.51 -5.05 -15.42
C ILE A 438 -6.73 -5.62 -16.62
N GLU A 439 -6.84 -4.99 -17.79
CA GLU A 439 -6.12 -5.40 -18.98
C GLU A 439 -4.59 -5.31 -18.78
N ILE A 440 -4.09 -4.24 -18.15
CA ILE A 440 -2.66 -4.13 -17.79
C ILE A 440 -2.24 -5.31 -16.92
N ILE A 441 -2.96 -5.60 -15.83
CA ILE A 441 -2.61 -6.69 -14.90
C ILE A 441 -2.64 -8.04 -15.63
N ASN A 442 -3.73 -8.31 -16.35
CA ASN A 442 -3.94 -9.55 -17.08
C ASN A 442 -2.85 -9.81 -18.10
N ASP A 443 -2.55 -8.84 -18.96
CA ASP A 443 -1.60 -8.98 -20.07
C ASP A 443 -0.15 -9.03 -19.55
N SER A 444 0.16 -8.28 -18.48
CA SER A 444 1.50 -8.29 -17.87
C SER A 444 1.85 -9.65 -17.30
N ILE A 445 0.99 -10.18 -16.43
CA ILE A 445 1.24 -11.44 -15.73
C ILE A 445 1.10 -12.62 -16.70
N SER A 446 0.04 -12.64 -17.54
CA SER A 446 -0.14 -13.71 -18.54
C SER A 446 1.01 -13.74 -19.53
N GLY A 447 1.45 -12.59 -20.03
CA GLY A 447 2.57 -12.49 -20.97
C GLY A 447 3.85 -13.04 -20.34
N PHE A 448 4.12 -12.66 -19.10
CA PHE A 448 5.28 -13.11 -18.35
C PHE A 448 5.30 -14.62 -18.09
N ILE A 449 4.26 -15.19 -17.49
CA ILE A 449 4.24 -16.63 -17.17
C ILE A 449 4.23 -17.52 -18.42
N ASN A 450 3.67 -17.04 -19.53
CA ASN A 450 3.68 -17.79 -20.80
C ASN A 450 4.95 -17.55 -21.63
N GLN A 451 5.78 -16.57 -21.24
CA GLN A 451 6.96 -16.12 -22.00
C GLN A 451 6.64 -15.92 -23.50
N GLY A 452 5.51 -15.26 -23.76
CA GLY A 452 5.00 -14.96 -25.11
C GLY A 452 5.81 -13.87 -25.81
N PRO A 453 5.75 -13.75 -27.15
CA PRO A 453 6.38 -12.64 -27.82
C PRO A 453 5.76 -11.31 -27.36
N LEU A 454 6.60 -10.29 -27.13
CA LEU A 454 6.10 -8.93 -26.91
C LEU A 454 5.44 -8.46 -28.21
N THR A 455 4.14 -8.21 -28.15
CA THR A 455 3.43 -7.63 -29.29
C THR A 455 3.73 -6.13 -29.27
N PRO A 456 4.15 -5.53 -30.40
CA PRO A 456 4.48 -4.11 -30.49
C PRO A 456 3.36 -3.17 -30.05
#